data_AF-A0A4S3KGB6-F1
#
_entry.id   AF-A0A4S3KGB6-F1
#
_cell.length_a   1.000
_cell.length_b   1.000
_cell.length_c   1.000
_cell.angle_alpha   90.00
_cell.angle_beta   90.00
_cell.angle_gamma   90.00
#
_symmetry.space_group_name_H-M   'P 1'
#
loop_
_entity.id
_entity.type
_entity.pdbx_description
1 polymer ?
#
loop_
_entity_poly.entity_id
_entity_poly.type
_entity_poly.pdbx_seq_one_letter_code
_entity_poly.pdbx_strand_id
1 'polypeptide(L)'
;MDVPSLSRQPYRRPPLLRATDPQRMNWLWRLVCELAELRPADVVEALHAAQIPVDLARARSWVVSDRDDNFFPISIAELERNVRALLALREVMRENEALLAATGGSAAAADRPPQERDAVPETA
;
A
#
# COMPACT_ATOMS: atom_id res chain seq x y z
N MET A 1 -4.06 -16.22 -8.79
CA MET A 1 -4.21 -15.35 -9.97
C MET A 1 -3.38 -14.12 -9.73
N ASP A 2 -2.38 -13.84 -10.57
CA ASP A 2 -1.60 -12.61 -10.47
C ASP A 2 -2.48 -11.42 -10.84
N VAL A 3 -2.71 -10.52 -9.87
CA VAL A 3 -3.47 -9.30 -10.11
C VAL A 3 -2.56 -8.34 -10.90
N PRO A 4 -2.93 -7.93 -12.12
CA PRO A 4 -2.08 -7.07 -12.93
C PRO A 4 -1.82 -5.74 -12.22
N SER A 5 -0.56 -5.29 -12.25
CA SER A 5 -0.16 -3.99 -11.71
C SER A 5 -0.70 -2.87 -12.59
N LEU A 6 -1.86 -2.31 -12.20
CA LEU A 6 -2.54 -1.25 -12.95
C LEU A 6 -1.67 0.02 -13.09
N SER A 7 -0.69 0.24 -12.19
CA SER A 7 0.26 1.34 -12.28
C SER A 7 1.28 1.18 -13.43
N ARG A 8 1.45 -0.04 -13.96
CA ARG A 8 2.38 -0.36 -15.06
C ARG A 8 1.70 -0.38 -16.45
N GLN A 9 0.37 -0.16 -16.52
CA GLN A 9 -0.37 -0.13 -17.78
C GLN A 9 -0.43 1.29 -18.40
N PRO A 10 -0.43 1.43 -19.75
CA PRO A 10 -0.56 2.72 -20.40
C PRO A 10 -1.88 3.40 -20.02
N TYR A 11 -1.78 4.66 -19.58
CA TYR A 11 -2.90 5.43 -19.04
C TYR A 11 -4.03 5.59 -20.07
N ARG A 12 -5.21 5.02 -19.77
CA ARG A 12 -6.45 5.34 -20.48
C ARG A 12 -6.99 6.65 -19.95
N ARG A 13 -6.89 7.72 -20.74
CA ARG A 13 -7.43 9.03 -20.39
C ARG A 13 -8.95 8.92 -20.19
N PRO A 14 -9.47 9.18 -18.97
CA PRO A 14 -10.90 9.22 -18.74
C PRO A 14 -11.54 10.33 -19.59
N PRO A 15 -12.80 10.17 -20.02
CA PRO A 15 -13.52 11.24 -20.71
C PRO A 15 -13.56 12.52 -19.86
N LEU A 16 -13.34 13.67 -20.51
CA LEU A 16 -13.32 15.00 -19.90
C LEU A 16 -14.74 15.40 -19.44
N LEU A 17 -15.15 14.98 -18.25
CA LEU A 17 -16.34 15.50 -17.58
C LEU A 17 -15.97 16.80 -16.86
N ARG A 18 -16.51 17.93 -17.34
CA ARG A 18 -16.17 19.30 -16.88
C ARG A 18 -16.67 19.65 -15.47
N ALA A 19 -17.52 18.82 -14.86
CA ALA A 19 -17.96 18.99 -13.49
C ALA A 19 -17.94 17.63 -12.80
N THR A 20 -17.03 17.47 -11.86
CA THR A 20 -17.05 16.31 -10.96
C THR A 20 -17.68 16.75 -9.66
N ASP A 21 -18.85 16.18 -9.33
CA ASP A 21 -19.54 16.48 -8.08
C ASP A 21 -18.66 16.10 -6.87
N PRO A 22 -18.30 17.05 -6.00
CA PRO A 22 -17.45 16.76 -4.84
C PRO A 22 -18.06 15.74 -3.86
N GLN A 23 -19.40 15.64 -3.79
CA GLN A 23 -20.05 14.63 -2.95
C GLN A 23 -19.80 13.23 -3.52
N ARG A 24 -19.99 13.05 -4.83
CA ARG A 24 -19.62 11.81 -5.52
C ARG A 24 -18.14 11.44 -5.32
N MET A 25 -17.22 12.40 -5.28
CA MET A 25 -15.80 12.10 -5.06
C MET A 25 -15.50 11.60 -3.66
N ASN A 26 -16.04 12.23 -2.61
CA ASN A 26 -15.88 11.72 -1.25
C ASN A 26 -16.55 10.35 -1.08
N TRP A 27 -17.71 10.14 -1.70
CA TRP A 27 -18.36 8.82 -1.70
C TRP A 27 -17.48 7.74 -2.34
N LEU A 28 -16.90 8.01 -3.52
CA LEU A 28 -15.96 7.08 -4.15
C LEU A 28 -14.73 6.82 -3.28
N TRP A 29 -14.19 7.87 -2.66
CA TRP A 29 -13.07 7.73 -1.74
C TRP A 29 -13.41 6.82 -0.55
N ARG A 30 -14.60 6.97 0.04
CA ARG A 30 -15.07 6.10 1.12
C ARG A 30 -15.17 4.64 0.69
N LEU A 31 -15.68 4.36 -0.52
CA LEU A 31 -15.70 2.99 -1.05
C LEU A 31 -14.28 2.40 -1.21
N VAL A 32 -13.31 3.22 -1.62
CA VAL A 32 -11.90 2.80 -1.68
C VAL A 32 -11.37 2.50 -0.27
N CYS A 33 -11.67 3.35 0.71
CA CYS A 33 -11.28 3.13 2.10
C CYS A 33 -11.91 1.86 2.68
N GLU A 34 -13.19 1.61 2.42
CA GLU A 34 -13.88 0.39 2.87
C GLU A 34 -13.30 -0.86 2.20
N LEU A 35 -13.09 -0.84 0.88
CA LEU A 35 -12.53 -1.96 0.12
C LEU A 35 -11.11 -2.36 0.59
N ALA A 36 -10.31 -1.38 0.95
CA ALA A 36 -8.91 -1.57 1.35
C ALA A 36 -8.69 -1.46 2.87
N GLU A 37 -9.76 -1.40 3.66
CA GLU A 37 -9.75 -1.27 5.13
C GLU A 37 -8.86 -0.12 5.63
N LEU A 38 -8.85 1.01 4.91
CA LEU A 38 -7.96 2.14 5.15
C LEU A 38 -8.50 3.05 6.25
N ARG A 39 -7.62 3.43 7.17
CA ARG A 39 -7.85 4.51 8.14
C ARG A 39 -7.18 5.79 7.64
N PRO A 40 -7.63 6.98 8.09
CA PRO A 40 -7.00 8.24 7.72
C PRO A 40 -5.48 8.29 8.00
N ALA A 41 -5.01 7.61 9.05
CA ALA A 41 -3.58 7.52 9.36
C ALA A 41 -2.78 6.77 8.29
N ASP A 42 -3.32 5.69 7.73
CA ASP A 42 -2.64 4.90 6.68
C ASP A 42 -2.48 5.72 5.39
N VAL A 43 -3.46 6.60 5.12
CA VAL A 43 -3.42 7.54 3.99
C VAL A 43 -2.34 8.61 4.21
N VAL A 44 -2.24 9.15 5.42
CA VAL A 44 -1.19 10.12 5.79
C VAL A 44 0.19 9.49 5.64
N GLU A 45 0.39 8.27 6.14
CA GLU A 45 1.64 7.53 6.01
C GLU A 45 2.04 7.35 4.54
N ALA A 46 1.12 6.89 3.70
CA ALA A 46 1.37 6.72 2.27
C ALA A 46 1.74 8.03 1.58
N LEU A 47 1.04 9.13 1.90
CA LEU A 47 1.31 10.44 1.32
C LEU A 47 2.66 11.00 1.79
N HIS A 48 3.01 10.83 3.07
CA HIS A 48 4.31 11.24 3.60
C HIS A 48 5.46 10.43 3.00
N ALA A 49 5.29 9.11 2.82
CA ALA A 49 6.26 8.27 2.12
C ALA A 49 6.49 8.74 0.66
N ALA A 50 5.46 9.30 0.04
CA ALA A 50 5.51 9.92 -1.29
C ALA A 50 5.91 11.43 -1.26
N GLN A 51 6.41 11.93 -0.14
CA GLN A 51 6.83 13.34 0.06
C GLN A 51 5.71 14.37 -0.16
N ILE A 52 4.46 13.97 0.04
CA ILE A 52 3.29 14.83 -0.09
C ILE A 52 2.87 15.29 1.31
N PRO A 53 2.96 16.59 1.63
CA PRO A 53 2.53 17.11 2.91
C PRO A 53 1.01 17.05 3.03
N VAL A 54 0.54 16.44 4.10
CA VAL A 54 -0.87 16.38 4.50
C VAL A 54 -0.92 16.19 6.00
N ASP A 55 -1.93 16.76 6.66
CA ASP A 55 -2.17 16.48 8.07
C ASP A 55 -3.33 15.48 8.26
N LEU A 56 -3.45 14.97 9.48
CA LEU A 56 -4.49 14.01 9.81
C LEU A 56 -5.90 14.61 9.75
N ALA A 57 -6.05 15.91 10.01
CA ALA A 57 -7.35 16.59 9.95
C ALA A 57 -7.88 16.62 8.50
N ARG A 58 -7.02 16.94 7.54
CA ARG A 58 -7.32 16.89 6.11
C ARG A 58 -7.69 15.48 5.67
N ALA A 59 -6.93 14.46 6.09
CA ALA A 59 -7.27 13.07 5.76
C ALA A 59 -8.62 12.63 6.36
N ARG A 60 -8.94 13.08 7.57
CA ARG A 60 -10.26 12.82 8.22
C ARG A 60 -11.41 13.52 7.50
N SER A 61 -11.18 14.71 6.95
CA SER A 61 -12.23 15.48 6.24
C SER A 61 -12.83 14.77 5.03
N TRP A 62 -12.13 13.78 4.46
CA TRP A 62 -12.56 13.04 3.28
C TRP A 62 -13.47 11.83 3.56
N VAL A 63 -13.63 11.45 4.83
CA VAL A 63 -14.42 10.26 5.22
C VAL A 63 -15.67 10.59 6.04
N VAL A 64 -15.85 11.86 6.41
CA VAL A 64 -17.01 12.34 7.17
C VAL A 64 -18.20 12.64 6.24
N SER A 65 -19.40 12.77 6.83
CA SER A 65 -20.59 13.18 6.09
C SER A 65 -20.46 14.63 5.61
N ASP A 66 -21.15 14.98 4.53
CA ASP A 66 -21.36 16.36 4.06
C ASP A 66 -22.07 17.28 5.07
N ARG A 67 -22.67 16.72 6.12
CA ARG A 67 -23.29 17.42 7.24
C ARG A 67 -22.36 17.66 8.42
N ASP A 68 -21.14 17.12 8.38
CA ASP A 68 -20.13 17.32 9.40
C ASP A 68 -19.42 18.67 9.17
N ASP A 69 -19.18 19.45 10.22
CA ASP A 69 -18.50 20.74 10.12
C ASP A 69 -17.05 20.61 9.64
N ASN A 70 -16.47 19.41 9.76
CA ASN A 70 -15.13 19.09 9.25
C ASN A 70 -15.16 18.53 7.83
N PHE A 71 -16.30 18.55 7.14
CA PHE A 71 -16.39 18.12 5.76
C PHE A 71 -15.61 19.08 4.85
N PHE A 72 -14.64 18.53 4.13
CA PHE A 72 -13.99 19.25 3.05
C PHE A 72 -13.88 18.37 1.82
N PRO A 73 -14.23 18.91 0.64
CA PRO A 73 -14.25 18.11 -0.58
C PRO A 73 -12.86 17.60 -0.96
N ILE A 74 -12.79 16.31 -1.32
CA ILE A 74 -11.64 15.74 -2.03
C ILE A 74 -11.79 16.02 -3.53
N SER A 75 -10.76 16.58 -4.15
CA SER A 75 -10.70 16.73 -5.59
C SER A 75 -10.33 15.42 -6.28
N ILE A 76 -10.63 15.29 -7.58
CA ILE A 76 -10.21 14.13 -8.37
C ILE A 76 -8.67 13.97 -8.39
N ALA A 77 -7.94 15.09 -8.39
CA ALA A 77 -6.49 15.09 -8.34
C ALA A 77 -5.96 14.55 -6.99
N GLU A 78 -6.58 14.95 -5.88
CA GLU A 78 -6.24 14.41 -4.57
C GLU A 78 -6.58 12.92 -4.47
N LEU A 79 -7.75 12.50 -4.96
CA LEU A 79 -8.14 11.09 -4.98
C LEU A 79 -7.13 10.25 -5.77
N GLU A 80 -6.79 10.66 -7.00
CA GLU A 80 -5.79 9.97 -7.82
C GLU A 80 -4.44 9.89 -7.10
N ARG A 81 -3.96 11.02 -6.57
CA ARG A 81 -2.70 11.11 -5.84
C ARG A 81 -2.67 10.16 -4.64
N ASN A 82 -3.74 10.15 -3.85
CA ASN A 82 -3.84 9.29 -2.66
C ASN A 82 -3.80 7.80 -3.05
N VAL A 83 -4.55 7.41 -4.09
CA VAL A 83 -4.54 6.02 -4.60
C VAL A 83 -3.15 5.63 -5.09
N ARG A 84 -2.45 6.49 -5.84
CA ARG A 84 -1.09 6.22 -6.30
C ARG A 84 -0.11 6.05 -5.15
N ALA A 85 -0.17 6.91 -4.14
CA ALA A 85 0.69 6.83 -2.96
C ALA A 85 0.46 5.52 -2.18
N LEU A 86 -0.81 5.13 -1.98
CA LEU A 86 -1.17 3.87 -1.33
C LEU A 86 -0.68 2.64 -2.11
N LEU A 87 -0.81 2.66 -3.44
CA LEU A 87 -0.30 1.57 -4.28
C LEU A 87 1.22 1.45 -4.19
N ALA A 88 1.94 2.58 -4.21
CA ALA A 88 3.39 2.59 -4.08
C ALA A 88 3.84 2.08 -2.70
N LEU A 89 3.22 2.55 -1.62
CA LEU A 89 3.54 2.07 -0.26
C LEU A 89 3.31 0.55 -0.14
N ARG A 90 2.19 0.05 -0.67
CA ARG A 90 1.90 -1.40 -0.65
C ARG A 90 2.92 -2.22 -1.42
N GLU A 91 3.44 -1.72 -2.54
CA GLU A 91 4.49 -2.41 -3.28
C GLU A 91 5.77 -2.50 -2.44
N VAL A 92 6.21 -1.37 -1.86
CA VAL A 92 7.40 -1.33 -0.99
C VAL A 92 7.25 -2.26 0.21
N MET A 93 6.08 -2.30 0.85
CA MET A 93 5.82 -3.21 1.97
C MET A 93 5.95 -4.68 1.57
N ARG A 94 5.43 -5.07 0.40
CA ARG A 94 5.56 -6.45 -0.11
C ARG A 94 7.01 -6.80 -0.45
N GLU A 95 7.75 -5.88 -1.07
CA GLU A 95 9.16 -6.08 -1.38
C GLU A 95 9.98 -6.26 -0.10
N ASN A 96 9.72 -5.45 0.92
CA ASN A 96 10.36 -5.56 2.23
C ASN A 96 10.03 -6.88 2.92
N GLU A 97 8.76 -7.31 2.90
CA GLU A 97 8.32 -8.59 3.45
C GLU A 97 9.02 -9.78 2.76
N ALA A 98 9.12 -9.75 1.42
CA ALA A 98 9.83 -10.77 0.65
C ALA A 98 11.32 -10.81 0.99
N LEU A 99 11.97 -9.66 1.17
CA LEU A 99 13.37 -9.56 1.57
C LEU A 99 13.61 -10.10 2.99
N LEU A 100 12.72 -9.78 3.93
CA LEU A 100 12.77 -10.30 5.30
C LEU A 100 12.58 -11.83 5.33
N ALA A 101 11.66 -12.38 4.52
CA ALA A 101 11.49 -13.82 4.39
C ALA A 101 12.73 -14.51 3.82
N ALA A 102 13.37 -13.92 2.80
CA ALA A 102 14.58 -14.46 2.19
C ALA A 102 15.80 -14.44 3.13
N THR A 103 15.95 -13.39 3.94
CA THR A 103 17.08 -13.23 4.87
C THR A 103 16.88 -14.00 6.19
N GLY A 104 15.65 -14.12 6.68
CA GLY A 104 15.29 -14.89 7.87
C GLY A 104 15.49 -16.41 7.73
N GLY A 105 15.47 -16.95 6.50
CA GLY A 105 15.78 -18.35 6.23
C GLY A 105 17.26 -18.72 6.32
N SER A 106 18.17 -17.73 6.29
CA SER A 106 19.62 -18.00 6.29
C SER A 106 20.21 -18.15 7.70
N ALA A 107 19.61 -17.55 8.72
CA ALA A 107 20.12 -17.63 10.10
C ALA A 107 19.88 -19.01 10.75
N ALA A 108 18.84 -19.74 10.34
CA ALA A 108 18.53 -21.07 10.88
C ALA A 108 19.44 -22.19 10.33
N ALA A 109 20.17 -21.96 9.23
CA ALA A 109 21.07 -22.95 8.63
C ALA A 109 22.50 -22.92 9.20
N ALA A 110 22.88 -21.84 9.90
CA ALA A 110 24.23 -21.65 10.43
C ALA A 110 24.46 -22.32 11.80
N ASP A 111 23.41 -22.82 12.46
CA ASP A 111 23.49 -23.44 13.80
C ASP A 111 23.49 -24.98 13.77
N ARG A 112 23.71 -25.60 12.60
CA ARG A 112 23.89 -27.06 12.54
C ARG A 112 25.36 -27.39 12.80
N PRO A 113 25.72 -28.05 13.93
CA PRO A 113 27.10 -28.41 14.20
C PRO A 113 27.63 -29.37 13.13
N PRO A 114 28.96 -29.42 12.90
CA PRO A 114 29.56 -30.28 11.89
C PRO A 114 29.23 -31.74 12.21
N GLN A 115 28.60 -32.46 11.27
CA GLN A 115 28.45 -33.90 11.38
C GLN A 115 29.84 -34.54 11.30
N GLU A 116 30.23 -35.17 12.40
CA GLU A 116 31.41 -36.03 12.50
C GLU A 116 31.32 -37.10 11.41
N ARG A 117 32.36 -37.19 10.57
CA ARG A 117 32.43 -38.18 9.50
C ARG A 117 32.59 -39.56 10.14
N ASP A 118 31.53 -40.35 10.16
CA ASP A 118 31.61 -41.75 10.53
C ASP A 118 32.58 -42.49 9.61
N ALA A 119 33.52 -43.15 10.26
CA ALA A 119 34.66 -43.84 9.67
C ALA A 119 34.24 -44.97 8.73
N VAL A 120 34.97 -45.09 7.63
CA VAL A 120 34.98 -46.25 6.74
C VAL A 120 35.44 -47.47 7.55
N PRO A 121 34.68 -48.57 7.65
CA PRO A 121 35.25 -49.82 8.11
C PRO A 121 36.00 -50.48 6.97
N GLU A 122 37.29 -50.66 7.22
CA GLU A 122 38.27 -51.40 6.43
C GLU A 122 37.86 -52.88 6.31
N THR A 123 38.04 -53.42 5.11
CA THR A 123 37.86 -54.81 4.71
C THR A 123 38.72 -55.79 5.50
N ALA A 124 38.15 -56.92 5.91
CA ALA A 124 38.82 -58.22 6.02
C ALA A 124 37.78 -59.36 5.96
#